data_AF-A0A2S8SE80-F1
#
_entry.id   AF-A0A2S8SE80-F1
#
_cell.length_a   1.000
_cell.length_b   1.000
_cell.length_c   1.000
_cell.angle_alpha   90.00
_cell.angle_beta   90.00
_cell.angle_gamma   90.00
#
_symmetry.space_group_name_H-M   'P 1'
#
loop_
_entity.id
_entity.type
_entity.pdbx_description
1 polymer ?
#
loop_
_entity_poly.entity_id
_entity_poly.type
_entity_poly.pdbx_seq_one_letter_code
_entity_poly.pdbx_strand_id
1 'polypeptide(L)'
;MLHPCYAFARKDANPTPGIRPLLRFKRKGRVMAQISLKGFRRPSRGEWIAAGATLAATLVYFLVLGALDRRAARYFEELRSSDPATYLVQLREAKGFSAYLPVYGELNGYGDYRPQPPVFLVGRWTMREEALRLTPGQAPEVCSDPVTFDFGLLLTVESGGVALPVQYRLNGETVEMRARNDAVFPIKLVSYGAQLDHIEFTPPGHTAPVLAYLCGR
;
A
#
# COMPACT_ATOMS: atom_id res chain seq x y z
N MET A 1 23.13 33.55 34.38
CA MET A 1 24.16 33.27 33.36
C MET A 1 23.49 33.44 32.01
N LEU A 2 23.43 34.66 31.49
CA LEU A 2 24.33 35.24 30.47
C LEU A 2 24.20 34.57 29.08
N HIS A 3 23.54 35.33 28.18
CA HIS A 3 23.38 35.31 26.71
C HIS A 3 24.65 34.92 25.88
N PRO A 4 24.60 34.67 24.53
CA PRO A 4 23.77 35.38 23.54
C PRO A 4 23.31 34.69 22.22
N CYS A 5 22.37 35.39 21.57
CA CYS A 5 22.18 35.71 20.15
C CYS A 5 22.79 34.83 19.03
N TYR A 6 21.96 34.48 18.05
CA TYR A 6 22.35 34.54 16.63
C TYR A 6 21.28 35.26 15.80
N ALA A 7 21.67 36.42 15.29
CA ALA A 7 20.98 37.21 14.30
C ALA A 7 21.36 36.72 12.90
N PHE A 8 20.37 36.48 12.04
CA PHE A 8 20.62 36.24 10.61
C PHE A 8 20.45 37.56 9.85
N ALA A 9 21.57 38.17 9.50
CA ALA A 9 21.66 39.31 8.62
C ALA A 9 21.36 38.87 7.17
N ARG A 10 20.39 39.54 6.52
CA ARG A 10 20.19 39.43 5.07
C ARG A 10 20.68 40.70 4.41
N LYS A 11 21.67 40.50 3.54
CA LYS A 11 22.46 41.47 2.80
C LYS A 11 21.67 42.03 1.61
N ASP A 12 21.59 43.36 1.56
CA ASP A 12 21.57 44.27 0.42
C ASP A 12 21.02 43.77 -0.93
N ALA A 13 19.84 44.29 -1.30
CA ALA A 13 19.42 44.43 -2.69
C ALA A 13 19.00 45.89 -2.95
N ASN A 14 19.73 46.48 -3.89
CA ASN A 14 19.71 47.85 -4.37
C ASN A 14 18.32 48.29 -4.92
N PRO A 15 17.82 49.51 -4.62
CA PRO A 15 16.55 50.00 -5.17
C PRO A 15 16.73 50.58 -6.58
N THR A 16 15.99 50.04 -7.56
CA THR A 16 15.84 50.65 -8.89
C THR A 16 14.62 51.59 -8.94
N PRO A 17 14.66 52.68 -9.71
CA PRO A 17 13.78 53.83 -9.54
C PRO A 17 12.45 53.70 -10.30
N GLY A 18 11.40 54.13 -9.60
CA GLY A 18 10.15 54.74 -10.07
C GLY A 18 9.72 54.58 -11.53
N ILE A 19 8.72 53.73 -11.75
CA ILE A 19 7.80 53.84 -12.88
C ILE A 19 6.40 54.13 -12.32
N ARG A 20 5.93 55.37 -12.53
CA ARG A 20 4.57 55.82 -12.20
C ARG A 20 3.54 55.03 -13.01
N PRO A 21 2.48 54.45 -12.42
CA PRO A 21 1.34 54.00 -13.19
C PRO A 21 0.40 55.18 -13.43
N LEU A 22 0.37 55.69 -14.67
CA LEU A 22 -0.73 56.53 -15.15
C LEU A 22 -1.97 55.65 -15.31
N LEU A 23 -2.76 55.53 -14.25
CA LEU A 23 -4.14 55.08 -14.32
C LEU A 23 -4.96 56.11 -15.10
N ARG A 24 -5.06 55.94 -16.42
CA ARG A 24 -6.09 56.58 -17.23
C ARG A 24 -7.23 55.60 -17.43
N PHE A 25 -8.18 55.62 -16.50
CA PHE A 25 -9.51 55.08 -16.71
C PHE A 25 -10.20 55.87 -17.84
N LYS A 26 -10.45 55.22 -18.98
CA LYS A 26 -11.42 55.70 -19.97
C LYS A 26 -12.45 54.61 -20.24
N ARG A 27 -13.70 55.01 -20.02
CA ARG A 27 -14.96 54.27 -20.06
C ARG A 27 -15.30 53.71 -21.45
N LYS A 28 -16.12 52.64 -21.40
CA LYS A 28 -17.12 52.18 -22.39
C LYS A 28 -16.58 51.50 -23.65
N GLY A 29 -16.74 50.19 -23.65
CA GLY A 29 -16.85 49.36 -24.85
C GLY A 29 -17.13 47.93 -24.43
N ARG A 30 -18.31 47.40 -24.75
CA ARG A 30 -18.65 45.98 -24.59
C ARG A 30 -17.79 45.20 -25.58
N VAL A 31 -16.58 44.83 -25.17
CA VAL A 31 -15.71 43.96 -25.97
C VAL A 31 -16.22 42.54 -25.74
N MET A 32 -17.06 42.06 -26.66
CA MET A 32 -17.11 40.62 -26.89
C MET A 32 -15.68 40.21 -27.23
N ALA A 33 -15.01 39.55 -26.28
CA ALA A 33 -13.75 38.89 -26.55
C ALA A 33 -14.06 37.73 -27.51
N GLN A 34 -14.10 38.03 -28.81
CA GLN A 34 -13.96 37.02 -29.83
C GLN A 34 -12.57 36.42 -29.61
N ILE A 35 -12.54 35.23 -29.03
CA ILE A 35 -11.36 34.36 -29.06
C ILE A 35 -11.20 33.98 -30.54
N SER A 36 -10.52 34.86 -31.28
CA SER A 36 -10.02 34.54 -32.62
C SER A 36 -8.97 33.47 -32.42
N LEU A 37 -9.34 32.22 -32.70
CA LEU A 37 -8.41 31.11 -32.85
C LEU A 37 -7.48 31.46 -34.01
N LYS A 38 -6.39 32.17 -33.67
CA LYS A 38 -5.33 32.55 -34.60
C LYS A 38 -4.85 31.28 -35.31
N GLY A 39 -5.14 31.23 -36.60
CA GLY A 39 -4.60 30.36 -37.63
C GLY A 39 -4.10 28.99 -37.18
N PHE A 40 -4.94 27.96 -37.31
CA PHE A 40 -4.44 26.59 -37.46
C PHE A 40 -3.51 26.56 -38.68
N ARG A 41 -2.19 26.60 -38.44
CA ARG A 41 -1.20 26.39 -39.49
C ARG A 41 -1.43 24.99 -40.03
N ARG A 42 -1.67 24.87 -41.35
CA ARG A 42 -1.78 23.55 -41.98
C ARG A 42 -0.50 22.78 -41.69
N PRO A 43 -0.57 21.55 -41.15
CA PRO A 43 0.62 20.81 -40.84
C PRO A 43 1.40 20.58 -42.13
N SER A 44 2.72 20.75 -42.06
CA SER A 44 3.60 20.43 -43.17
C SER A 44 3.55 18.93 -43.46
N ARG A 45 3.94 18.52 -44.68
CA ARG A 45 4.01 17.09 -45.04
C ARG A 45 4.90 16.30 -44.07
N GLY A 46 5.98 16.91 -43.57
CA GLY A 46 6.85 16.30 -42.57
C GLY A 46 6.15 16.07 -41.23
N GLU A 47 5.34 17.02 -40.77
CA GLU A 47 4.55 16.88 -39.53
C GLU A 47 3.49 15.78 -39.65
N TRP A 48 2.85 15.63 -40.82
CA TRP A 48 1.92 14.53 -41.07
C TRP A 48 2.60 13.15 -41.07
N ILE A 49 3.78 13.05 -41.68
CA ILE A 49 4.57 11.81 -41.67
C ILE A 49 5.00 11.48 -40.24
N ALA A 50 5.47 12.46 -39.48
CA ALA A 50 5.87 12.26 -38.08
C ALA A 50 4.69 11.86 -37.19
N ALA A 51 3.52 12.48 -37.38
CA ALA A 51 2.30 12.12 -36.66
C ALA A 51 1.85 10.69 -37.02
N GLY A 52 1.86 10.32 -38.30
CA GLY A 52 1.54 8.97 -38.76
C GLY A 52 2.51 7.92 -38.22
N ALA A 53 3.81 8.22 -38.22
CA ALA A 53 4.84 7.33 -37.66
C ALA A 53 4.66 7.14 -36.14
N THR A 54 4.40 8.23 -35.40
CA THR A 54 4.14 8.17 -33.95
C THR A 54 2.89 7.35 -33.65
N LEU A 55 1.81 7.53 -34.41
CA LEU A 55 0.58 6.77 -34.25
C LEU A 55 0.80 5.28 -34.56
N ALA A 56 1.51 4.96 -35.64
CA ALA A 56 1.85 3.60 -35.99
C ALA A 56 2.72 2.94 -34.90
N ALA A 57 3.75 3.62 -34.40
CA ALA A 57 4.59 3.14 -33.31
C ALA A 57 3.78 2.89 -32.02
N THR A 58 2.84 3.79 -31.71
CA THR A 58 1.93 3.65 -30.55
C THR A 58 1.03 2.42 -30.70
N LEU A 59 0.45 2.20 -31.88
CA LEU A 59 -0.37 1.01 -32.15
C LEU A 59 0.44 -0.28 -32.03
N VAL A 60 1.65 -0.32 -32.61
CA VAL A 60 2.55 -1.48 -32.49
C VAL A 60 2.90 -1.74 -31.03
N TYR A 61 3.21 -0.70 -30.25
CA TYR A 61 3.49 -0.81 -28.83
C TYR A 61 2.34 -1.47 -28.05
N PHE A 62 1.09 -1.00 -28.24
CA PHE A 62 -0.07 -1.59 -27.56
C PHE A 62 -0.37 -3.02 -28.02
N LEU A 63 -0.15 -3.36 -29.30
CA LEU A 63 -0.29 -4.73 -29.78
C LEU A 63 0.71 -5.67 -29.11
N VAL A 64 1.97 -5.25 -28.98
CA VAL A 64 3.00 -6.01 -28.27
C VAL A 64 2.66 -6.15 -26.79
N LEU A 65 2.25 -5.06 -26.14
CA LEU A 65 1.85 -5.08 -24.73
C LEU A 65 0.70 -6.07 -24.48
N GLY A 66 -0.35 -6.03 -25.29
CA GLY A 66 -1.47 -6.96 -25.18
C GLY A 66 -1.13 -8.42 -25.51
N ALA A 67 -0.06 -8.68 -26.27
CA ALA A 67 0.45 -10.04 -26.49
C ALA A 67 1.23 -10.55 -25.26
N LEU A 68 2.03 -9.68 -24.64
CA LEU A 68 2.75 -9.98 -23.40
C LEU A 68 1.79 -10.23 -22.24
N ASP A 69 0.74 -9.42 -22.09
CA ASP A 69 -0.29 -9.59 -21.06
C ASP A 69 -1.01 -10.94 -21.19
N ARG A 70 -1.37 -11.33 -22.42
CA ARG A 70 -1.98 -12.63 -22.68
C ARG A 70 -1.05 -13.80 -22.34
N ARG A 71 0.25 -13.66 -22.63
CA ARG A 71 1.24 -14.68 -22.26
C ARG A 71 1.40 -14.78 -20.75
N ALA A 72 1.48 -13.64 -20.06
CA ALA A 72 1.56 -13.59 -18.60
C ALA A 72 0.32 -14.21 -17.96
N ALA A 73 -0.88 -13.90 -18.45
CA ALA A 73 -2.13 -14.49 -17.95
C ALA A 73 -2.14 -16.02 -18.09
N ARG A 74 -1.73 -16.56 -19.25
CA ARG A 74 -1.62 -18.01 -19.44
C ARG A 74 -0.59 -18.64 -18.51
N TYR A 75 0.57 -18.00 -18.35
CA TYR A 75 1.61 -18.46 -17.45
C TYR A 75 1.12 -18.51 -16.00
N PHE A 76 0.41 -17.48 -15.52
CA PHE A 76 -0.16 -17.47 -14.17
C PHE A 76 -1.24 -18.53 -13.97
N GLU A 77 -2.07 -18.80 -14.98
CA GLU A 77 -3.09 -19.86 -14.92
C GLU A 77 -2.47 -21.26 -14.85
N GLU A 78 -1.45 -21.51 -15.68
CA GLU A 78 -0.68 -22.75 -15.66
C GLU A 78 0.06 -22.91 -14.32
N LEU A 79 0.69 -21.85 -13.82
CA LEU A 79 1.41 -21.86 -12.55
C LEU A 79 0.46 -22.13 -11.37
N ARG A 80 -0.75 -21.56 -11.39
CA ARG A 80 -1.77 -21.77 -10.34
C ARG A 80 -2.13 -23.24 -10.18
N SER A 81 -2.15 -24.01 -11.28
CA SER A 81 -2.51 -25.44 -11.25
C SER A 81 -1.31 -26.37 -11.06
N SER A 82 -0.15 -26.03 -11.62
CA SER A 82 1.06 -26.86 -11.57
C SER A 82 1.91 -26.66 -10.30
N ASP A 83 2.06 -25.41 -9.84
CA ASP A 83 2.80 -25.05 -8.62
C ASP A 83 2.11 -23.86 -7.91
N PRO A 84 1.07 -24.15 -7.11
CA PRO A 84 0.32 -23.13 -6.40
C PRO A 84 1.17 -22.30 -5.42
N ALA A 85 2.26 -22.87 -4.89
CA ALA A 85 3.13 -22.19 -3.93
C ALA A 85 3.91 -21.08 -4.63
N THR A 86 4.55 -21.39 -5.76
CA THR A 86 5.27 -20.39 -6.57
C THR A 86 4.31 -19.35 -7.13
N TYR A 87 3.12 -19.77 -7.57
CA TYR A 87 2.07 -18.85 -8.03
C TYR A 87 1.71 -17.80 -6.97
N LEU A 88 1.50 -18.23 -5.72
CA LEU A 88 1.13 -17.33 -4.63
C LEU A 88 2.25 -16.34 -4.28
N VAL A 89 3.51 -16.76 -4.34
CA VAL A 89 4.67 -15.87 -4.14
C VAL A 89 4.69 -14.79 -5.22
N GLN A 90 4.61 -15.20 -6.50
CA GLN A 90 4.65 -14.25 -7.61
C GLN A 90 3.43 -13.33 -7.64
N LEU A 91 2.23 -13.85 -7.30
CA LEU A 91 1.02 -13.05 -7.18
C LEU A 91 1.19 -11.95 -6.13
N ARG A 92 1.72 -12.30 -4.97
CA ARG A 92 1.98 -11.38 -3.87
C ARG A 92 3.00 -10.31 -4.26
N GLU A 93 4.07 -10.68 -4.98
CA GLU A 93 5.10 -9.75 -5.45
C GLU A 93 4.59 -8.82 -6.57
N ALA A 94 3.81 -9.35 -7.52
CA ALA A 94 3.35 -8.59 -8.67
C ALA A 94 2.14 -7.68 -8.38
N LYS A 95 1.20 -8.14 -7.54
CA LYS A 95 -0.08 -7.45 -7.28
C LYS A 95 -0.27 -7.00 -5.84
N GLY A 96 0.65 -7.36 -4.95
CA GLY A 96 0.58 -7.01 -3.53
C GLY A 96 -0.18 -8.01 -2.67
N PHE A 97 -0.14 -7.76 -1.36
CA PHE A 97 -0.66 -8.64 -0.33
C PHE A 97 -2.19 -8.74 -0.35
N SER A 98 -2.90 -7.63 -0.62
CA SER A 98 -4.36 -7.61 -0.71
C SER A 98 -4.91 -8.50 -1.84
N ALA A 99 -4.26 -8.52 -3.00
CA ALA A 99 -4.62 -9.40 -4.11
C ALA A 99 -4.28 -10.88 -3.84
N TYR A 100 -3.27 -11.13 -3.00
CA TYR A 100 -2.84 -12.47 -2.60
C TYR A 100 -3.84 -13.14 -1.64
N LEU A 101 -4.40 -12.42 -0.67
CA LEU A 101 -5.26 -12.98 0.38
C LEU A 101 -6.47 -13.80 -0.10
N PRO A 102 -7.33 -13.32 -1.02
CA PRO A 102 -8.50 -14.09 -1.45
C PRO A 102 -8.09 -15.39 -2.14
N VAL A 103 -7.02 -15.36 -2.93
CA VAL A 103 -6.53 -16.52 -3.67
C VAL A 103 -5.82 -17.51 -2.74
N TYR A 104 -5.06 -17.01 -1.78
CA TYR A 104 -4.47 -17.83 -0.71
C TYR A 104 -5.57 -18.53 0.10
N GLY A 105 -6.62 -17.79 0.47
CA GLY A 105 -7.74 -18.31 1.24
C GLY A 105 -8.52 -19.39 0.51
N GLU A 106 -8.76 -19.22 -0.79
CA GLU A 106 -9.39 -20.23 -1.65
C GLU A 106 -8.53 -21.50 -1.74
N LEU A 107 -7.25 -21.36 -2.13
CA LEU A 107 -6.35 -22.50 -2.36
C LEU A 107 -6.03 -23.29 -1.08
N ASN A 108 -6.03 -22.62 0.08
CA ASN A 108 -5.71 -23.24 1.37
C ASN A 108 -6.96 -23.47 2.24
N GLY A 109 -8.17 -23.28 1.70
CA GLY A 109 -9.43 -23.60 2.39
C GLY A 109 -9.74 -22.71 3.61
N TYR A 110 -9.24 -21.48 3.67
CA TYR A 110 -9.54 -20.52 4.74
C TYR A 110 -10.87 -19.78 4.55
N GLY A 111 -11.74 -20.25 3.63
CA GLY A 111 -13.14 -19.82 3.59
C GLY A 111 -13.93 -20.27 4.83
N ASP A 112 -13.49 -21.35 5.46
CA ASP A 112 -14.04 -21.90 6.71
C ASP A 112 -13.02 -21.79 7.86
N TYR A 113 -13.49 -22.01 9.09
CA TYR A 113 -12.62 -22.02 10.26
C TYR A 113 -11.73 -23.27 10.30
N ARG A 114 -10.42 -23.05 10.42
CA ARG A 114 -9.40 -24.09 10.49
C ARG A 114 -8.49 -23.90 11.71
N PRO A 115 -8.00 -24.97 12.35
CA PRO A 115 -7.07 -24.82 13.47
C PRO A 115 -5.71 -24.28 13.03
N GLN A 116 -5.22 -24.59 11.83
CA GLN A 116 -3.91 -24.10 11.39
C GLN A 116 -3.96 -22.59 11.08
N PRO A 117 -3.09 -21.74 11.68
CA PRO A 117 -3.01 -20.33 11.31
C PRO A 117 -2.50 -20.17 9.87
N PRO A 118 -2.95 -19.13 9.13
CA PRO A 118 -2.31 -18.74 7.88
C PRO A 118 -0.80 -18.57 8.04
N VAL A 119 -0.02 -19.03 7.06
CA VAL A 119 1.45 -19.10 7.15
C VAL A 119 2.10 -17.73 7.42
N PHE A 120 1.46 -16.64 7.00
CA PHE A 120 1.96 -15.28 7.23
C PHE A 120 1.67 -14.75 8.64
N LEU A 121 0.79 -15.40 9.41
CA LEU A 121 0.56 -15.10 10.83
C LEU A 121 1.45 -15.93 11.77
N VAL A 122 2.01 -17.05 11.28
CA VAL A 122 2.89 -17.90 12.06
C VAL A 122 4.14 -17.12 12.46
N GLY A 123 4.41 -17.12 13.77
CA GLY A 123 5.59 -16.50 14.34
C GLY A 123 5.30 -15.79 15.66
N ARG A 124 6.35 -15.20 16.22
CA ARG A 124 6.30 -14.36 17.42
C ARG A 124 6.10 -12.91 17.00
N TRP A 125 5.12 -12.25 17.59
CA TRP A 125 4.78 -10.86 17.32
C TRP A 125 4.91 -10.06 18.61
N THR A 126 5.54 -8.89 18.56
CA THR A 126 5.59 -7.97 19.72
C THR A 126 4.42 -7.00 19.66
N MET A 127 3.65 -6.92 20.76
CA MET A 127 2.50 -6.03 20.86
C MET A 127 2.91 -4.63 21.32
N ARG A 128 2.31 -3.60 20.73
CA ARG A 128 2.56 -2.18 21.03
C ARG A 128 1.24 -1.42 21.03
N GLU A 129 1.12 -0.48 21.96
CA GLU A 129 -0.02 0.44 21.99
C GLU A 129 0.13 1.55 20.93
N GLU A 130 1.37 1.93 20.62
CA GLU A 130 1.70 2.97 19.64
C GLU A 130 2.43 2.39 18.42
N ALA A 131 2.25 3.04 17.27
CA ALA A 131 2.88 2.62 16.03
C ALA A 131 4.40 2.81 16.06
N LEU A 132 5.13 1.74 15.74
CA LEU A 132 6.57 1.78 15.59
C LEU A 132 6.94 2.43 14.25
N ARG A 133 7.99 3.25 14.27
CA ARG A 133 8.58 3.83 13.06
C ARG A 133 9.57 2.85 12.45
N LEU A 134 9.03 1.84 11.76
CA LEU A 134 9.81 0.84 11.04
C LEU A 134 9.78 1.15 9.54
N THR A 135 10.88 0.84 8.84
CA THR A 135 10.84 0.77 7.39
C THR A 135 10.08 -0.50 7.00
N PRO A 136 9.28 -0.53 5.91
CA PRO A 136 8.59 -1.74 5.48
C PRO A 136 9.52 -2.96 5.43
N GLY A 137 9.14 -4.02 6.13
CA GLY A 137 9.90 -5.27 6.22
C GLY A 137 11.00 -5.33 7.28
N GLN A 138 11.23 -4.25 8.04
CA GLN A 138 12.12 -4.29 9.20
C GLN A 138 11.42 -4.88 10.42
N ALA A 139 12.10 -5.79 11.10
CA ALA A 139 11.68 -6.29 12.40
C ALA A 139 12.07 -5.28 13.51
N PRO A 140 11.31 -5.21 14.61
CA PRO A 140 11.69 -4.43 15.78
C PRO A 140 12.95 -5.03 16.43
N GLU A 141 13.83 -4.17 16.95
CA GLU A 141 15.07 -4.59 17.60
C GLU A 141 14.83 -5.35 18.91
N VAL A 142 13.72 -5.05 19.61
CA VAL A 142 13.38 -5.64 20.90
C VAL A 142 11.97 -6.24 20.86
N CYS A 143 11.90 -7.51 21.24
CA CYS A 143 10.67 -8.30 21.27
C CYS A 143 10.13 -8.49 22.68
N SER A 144 9.50 -7.44 23.22
CA SER A 144 8.74 -7.51 24.47
C SER A 144 7.27 -7.87 24.20
N ASP A 145 6.57 -8.33 25.23
CA ASP A 145 5.12 -8.57 25.22
C ASP A 145 4.66 -9.40 24.02
N PRO A 146 5.22 -10.62 23.86
CA PRO A 146 4.98 -11.37 22.66
C PRO A 146 3.61 -12.03 22.67
N VAL A 147 2.98 -12.02 21.50
CA VAL A 147 1.90 -12.91 21.13
C VAL A 147 2.41 -13.88 20.07
N THR A 148 2.03 -15.15 20.18
CA THR A 148 2.38 -16.17 19.19
C THR A 148 1.11 -16.83 18.66
N PHE A 149 1.00 -16.92 17.34
CA PHE A 149 -0.06 -17.64 16.66
C PHE A 149 0.51 -18.95 16.14
N ASP A 150 0.12 -20.06 16.76
CA ASP A 150 0.71 -21.36 16.44
C ASP A 150 -0.28 -22.50 16.59
N PHE A 151 -0.35 -23.39 15.61
CA PHE A 151 -1.15 -24.63 15.59
C PHE A 151 -2.51 -24.60 16.35
N GLY A 152 -3.34 -23.58 16.11
CA GLY A 152 -4.67 -23.47 16.73
C GLY A 152 -4.64 -22.97 18.18
N LEU A 153 -3.53 -22.34 18.57
CA LEU A 153 -3.32 -21.70 19.86
C LEU A 153 -2.92 -20.25 19.64
N LEU A 154 -3.52 -19.39 20.45
CA LEU A 154 -3.00 -18.07 20.73
C LEU A 154 -2.26 -18.14 22.07
N LEU A 155 -0.97 -17.79 22.07
CA LEU A 155 -0.15 -17.74 23.28
C LEU A 155 0.15 -16.28 23.62
N THR A 156 -0.25 -15.84 24.82
CA THR A 156 0.06 -14.50 25.35
C THR A 156 0.79 -14.61 26.69
N VAL A 157 1.87 -13.85 26.85
CA VAL A 157 2.72 -13.92 28.05
C VAL A 157 2.21 -13.02 29.19
N GLU A 158 1.66 -11.85 28.88
CA GLU A 158 1.25 -10.85 29.88
C GLU A 158 0.08 -11.27 30.77
N SER A 159 -0.86 -12.05 30.24
CA SER A 159 -2.10 -12.44 30.93
C SER A 159 -1.98 -13.78 31.68
N GLY A 160 -0.81 -14.09 32.23
CA GLY A 160 -0.60 -15.32 33.02
C GLY A 160 -0.34 -16.59 32.19
N GLY A 161 0.21 -16.44 30.98
CA GLY A 161 0.55 -17.59 30.12
C GLY A 161 -0.68 -18.32 29.57
N VAL A 162 -1.66 -17.56 29.09
CA VAL A 162 -2.90 -18.14 28.57
C VAL A 162 -2.64 -18.68 27.15
N ALA A 163 -2.82 -19.99 27.01
CA ALA A 163 -2.95 -20.66 25.73
C ALA A 163 -4.44 -20.79 25.41
N LEU A 164 -4.93 -20.00 24.45
CA LEU A 164 -6.31 -20.03 24.03
C LEU A 164 -6.45 -20.88 22.76
N PRO A 165 -7.22 -21.99 22.77
CA PRO A 165 -7.52 -22.73 21.56
C PRO A 165 -8.42 -21.91 20.64
N VAL A 166 -7.98 -21.77 19.39
CA VAL A 166 -8.60 -20.92 18.39
C VAL A 166 -8.60 -21.59 17.01
N GLN A 167 -9.52 -21.14 16.17
CA GLN A 167 -9.59 -21.46 14.76
C GLN A 167 -9.54 -20.17 13.93
N TYR A 168 -9.05 -20.26 12.70
CA TYR A 168 -8.80 -19.12 11.83
C TYR A 168 -9.62 -19.24 10.55
N ARG A 169 -10.16 -18.12 10.10
CA ARG A 169 -10.83 -17.94 8.80
C ARG A 169 -10.32 -16.65 8.16
N LEU A 170 -10.27 -16.62 6.83
CA LEU A 170 -10.02 -15.38 6.08
C LEU A 170 -11.34 -14.76 5.63
N ASN A 171 -11.47 -13.47 5.89
CA ASN A 171 -12.59 -12.64 5.44
C ASN A 171 -12.03 -11.32 4.87
N GLY A 172 -11.77 -11.30 3.57
CA GLY A 172 -11.09 -10.19 2.91
C GLY A 172 -9.69 -9.95 3.47
N GLU A 173 -9.44 -8.75 3.98
CA GLU A 173 -8.17 -8.34 4.60
C GLU A 173 -8.09 -8.60 6.11
N THR A 174 -9.07 -9.34 6.65
CA THR A 174 -9.14 -9.69 8.07
C THR A 174 -9.01 -11.19 8.25
N VAL A 175 -8.18 -11.61 9.20
CA VAL A 175 -8.20 -12.97 9.74
C VAL A 175 -9.11 -12.97 10.95
N GLU A 176 -10.15 -13.78 10.92
CA GLU A 176 -11.03 -13.96 12.06
C GLU A 176 -10.55 -15.14 12.89
N MET A 177 -10.25 -14.88 14.15
CA MET A 177 -9.85 -15.89 15.12
C MET A 177 -11.05 -16.23 16.01
N ARG A 178 -11.56 -17.45 15.93
CA ARG A 178 -12.67 -17.94 16.75
C ARG A 178 -12.16 -18.76 17.90
N ALA A 179 -12.51 -18.37 19.13
CA ALA A 179 -12.22 -19.13 20.33
C ALA A 179 -13.27 -20.22 20.60
N ARG A 180 -13.00 -21.10 21.56
CA ARG A 180 -13.89 -22.23 21.92
C ARG A 180 -15.30 -21.81 22.38
N ASN A 181 -15.44 -20.60 22.90
CA ASN A 181 -16.72 -20.02 23.33
C ASN A 181 -17.46 -19.30 22.19
N ASP A 182 -17.08 -19.55 20.93
CA ASP A 182 -17.58 -18.90 19.72
C ASP A 182 -17.34 -17.38 19.63
N ALA A 183 -16.58 -16.81 20.58
CA ALA A 183 -16.12 -15.42 20.46
C ALA A 183 -15.18 -15.29 19.26
N VAL A 184 -15.42 -14.28 18.43
CA VAL A 184 -14.62 -13.99 17.23
C VAL A 184 -13.80 -12.72 17.47
N PHE A 185 -12.49 -12.84 17.29
CA PHE A 185 -11.51 -11.78 17.41
C PHE A 185 -10.97 -11.46 16.01
N PRO A 186 -11.29 -10.28 15.44
CA PRO A 186 -10.74 -9.89 14.15
C PRO A 186 -9.27 -9.47 14.28
N ILE A 187 -8.46 -9.95 13.35
CA ILE A 187 -7.05 -9.56 13.17
C ILE A 187 -6.97 -8.89 11.81
N LYS A 188 -6.85 -7.56 11.80
CA LYS A 188 -6.73 -6.78 10.57
C LYS A 188 -5.29 -6.81 10.10
N LEU A 189 -5.09 -7.11 8.82
CA LEU A 189 -3.77 -7.25 8.22
C LEU A 189 -3.37 -5.92 7.58
N VAL A 190 -2.29 -5.29 8.06
CA VAL A 190 -1.79 -4.02 7.50
C VAL A 190 -0.57 -4.29 6.65
N SER A 191 -0.68 -3.98 5.36
CA SER A 191 0.32 -4.36 4.36
C SER A 191 0.74 -3.19 3.48
N TYR A 192 1.99 -3.22 3.02
CA TYR A 192 2.54 -2.29 2.04
C TYR A 192 3.14 -3.08 0.88
N GLY A 193 2.54 -2.94 -0.31
CA GLY A 193 2.93 -3.73 -1.48
C GLY A 193 2.80 -5.23 -1.22
N ALA A 194 3.88 -5.98 -1.37
CA ALA A 194 3.92 -7.43 -1.21
C ALA A 194 4.07 -7.91 0.25
N GLN A 195 4.34 -7.00 1.19
CA GLN A 195 4.73 -7.35 2.56
C GLN A 195 3.64 -7.02 3.57
N LEU A 196 3.41 -7.94 4.50
CA LEU A 196 2.65 -7.68 5.71
C LEU A 196 3.55 -6.93 6.69
N ASP A 197 3.15 -5.72 7.08
CA ASP A 197 3.93 -4.83 7.93
C ASP A 197 3.66 -5.11 9.41
N HIS A 198 2.38 -5.08 9.78
CA HIS A 198 1.90 -5.39 11.12
C HIS A 198 0.47 -5.89 11.08
N ILE A 199 -0.01 -6.33 12.24
CA ILE A 199 -1.41 -6.69 12.45
C ILE A 199 -2.02 -5.79 13.52
N GLU A 200 -3.30 -5.51 13.38
CA GLU A 200 -4.11 -4.80 14.36
C GLU A 200 -5.15 -5.78 14.92
N PHE A 201 -5.14 -6.00 16.23
CA PHE A 201 -6.13 -6.87 16.88
C PHE A 201 -6.34 -6.51 18.34
N THR A 202 -7.45 -6.95 18.92
CA THR A 202 -7.70 -6.83 20.36
C THR A 202 -7.39 -8.17 21.03
N PRO A 203 -6.33 -8.28 21.85
CA PRO A 203 -6.02 -9.52 22.55
C PRO A 203 -7.17 -9.93 23.48
N PRO A 204 -7.40 -11.23 23.69
CA PRO A 204 -8.40 -11.70 24.64
C PRO A 204 -8.16 -11.11 26.04
N GLY A 205 -9.20 -10.51 26.62
CA GLY A 205 -9.12 -9.83 27.92
C GLY A 205 -8.76 -8.34 27.86
N HIS A 206 -8.38 -7.83 26.69
CA HIS A 206 -8.16 -6.39 26.48
C HIS A 206 -9.42 -5.75 25.88
N THR A 207 -9.56 -4.43 26.10
CA THR A 207 -10.67 -3.62 25.59
C THR A 207 -10.28 -2.71 24.44
N ALA A 208 -8.98 -2.54 24.19
CA ALA A 208 -8.42 -1.71 23.13
C ALA A 208 -7.61 -2.55 22.13
N PRO A 209 -7.58 -2.18 20.84
CA PRO A 209 -6.72 -2.82 19.87
C PRO A 209 -5.25 -2.48 20.13
N VAL A 210 -4.37 -3.42 19.80
CA VAL A 210 -2.91 -3.26 19.81
C VAL A 210 -2.36 -3.49 18.40
N LEU A 211 -1.18 -2.94 18.17
CA LEU A 211 -0.38 -3.15 16.96
C LEU A 211 0.63 -4.26 17.24
N ALA A 212 0.65 -5.31 16.43
CA ALA A 212 1.60 -6.41 16.57
C ALA A 212 2.57 -6.45 15.39
N TYR A 213 3.86 -6.41 15.69
CA TYR A 213 4.95 -6.42 14.70
C TYR A 213 5.72 -7.75 14.78
N LEU A 214 6.04 -8.35 13.63
CA LEU A 214 6.73 -9.64 13.59
C LEU A 214 8.18 -9.49 14.09
N CYS A 215 8.56 -10.31 15.06
CA CYS A 215 9.84 -10.25 15.76
C CYS A 215 11.06 -10.81 15.01
N GLY A 216 10.90 -11.15 13.74
CA GLY A 216 11.79 -12.04 13.01
C GLY A 216 11.24 -13.46 12.95
N ARG A 217 11.64 -14.18 11.90
CA ARG A 217 11.29 -15.59 11.67
C ARG A 217 12.42 -16.49 12.14
#